data_AF-A0A529G3F0-F1
#
_entry.id   AF-A0A529G3F0-F1
#
_cell.length_a   1.000
_cell.length_b   1.000
_cell.length_c   1.000
_cell.angle_alpha   90.00
_cell.angle_beta   90.00
_cell.angle_gamma   90.00
#
_symmetry.space_group_name_H-M   'P 1'
#
loop_
_entity.id
_entity.type
_entity.pdbx_description
1 polymer ?
#
loop_
_entity_poly.entity_id
_entity_poly.type
_entity_poly.pdbx_seq_one_letter_code
_entity_poly.pdbx_strand_id
1 'polypeptide(L)'
;MIRTVKSARGSVADDGQPAVTATVQALLAQIEKGGDKAVRELSVRFDKFDRDDYRLTKAEIDGCINALTKREREDLDFAQDQVRRFAEAQRATLLDLEIETLPGVVLGHKNVPIQNVGCYVPGGKYPLLASAHMTVLTARVAGCERVIT
;
A
#
# COMPACT_ATOMS: atom_id res chain seq x y z
N MET A 1 3.50 -27.36 -19.62
CA MET A 1 2.05 -27.34 -19.34
C MET A 1 1.80 -26.22 -18.33
N ILE A 2 1.23 -25.09 -18.75
CA ILE A 2 0.97 -23.97 -17.84
C ILE A 2 -0.25 -24.33 -17.00
N ARG A 3 -0.04 -24.66 -15.71
CA ARG A 3 -1.12 -24.93 -14.76
C ARG A 3 -1.68 -23.57 -14.32
N THR A 4 -2.82 -23.17 -14.86
CA THR A 4 -3.51 -21.94 -14.46
C THR A 4 -4.11 -22.12 -13.07
N VAL A 5 -3.68 -21.31 -12.12
CA VAL A 5 -4.13 -21.36 -10.70
C VAL A 5 -5.42 -20.57 -10.51
N LYS A 6 -5.70 -19.57 -11.35
CA LYS A 6 -6.90 -18.73 -11.30
C LYS A 6 -7.22 -18.17 -12.69
N SER A 7 -8.49 -18.19 -13.06
CA SER A 7 -9.00 -17.57 -14.29
C SER A 7 -9.79 -16.31 -13.93
N ALA A 8 -9.65 -15.24 -14.70
CA ALA A 8 -10.42 -14.02 -14.47
C ALA A 8 -11.92 -14.31 -14.69
N ARG A 9 -12.74 -14.04 -13.66
CA ARG A 9 -14.19 -13.88 -13.88
C ARG A 9 -14.42 -12.43 -14.30
N GLY A 10 -14.98 -12.25 -15.48
CA GLY A 10 -15.42 -10.94 -15.95
C GLY A 10 -16.66 -10.51 -15.17
N SER A 11 -16.47 -9.61 -14.21
CA SER A 11 -17.23 -8.37 -14.00
C SER A 11 -16.93 -7.85 -12.59
N VAL A 12 -16.46 -6.61 -12.50
CA VAL A 12 -16.71 -5.81 -11.30
C VAL A 12 -18.14 -5.35 -11.51
N ALA A 13 -19.09 -5.90 -10.75
CA ALA A 13 -20.42 -5.32 -10.68
C ALA A 13 -20.23 -3.90 -10.14
N ASP A 14 -20.49 -2.90 -10.98
CA ASP A 14 -20.69 -1.52 -10.54
C ASP A 14 -22.01 -1.51 -9.77
N ASP A 15 -21.93 -1.79 -8.48
CA ASP A 15 -23.08 -1.72 -7.57
C ASP A 15 -23.35 -0.25 -7.20
N GLY A 16 -23.23 0.64 -8.20
CA GLY A 16 -23.04 2.07 -8.10
C GLY A 16 -23.97 2.69 -7.06
N GLN A 17 -23.43 3.01 -5.89
CA GLN A 17 -24.14 3.72 -4.84
C GLN A 17 -23.89 5.23 -5.05
N PRO A 18 -24.78 5.96 -5.75
CA PRO A 18 -24.46 7.31 -6.20
C PRO A 18 -24.26 8.27 -5.02
N ALA A 19 -24.93 7.99 -3.90
CA ALA A 19 -24.78 8.73 -2.65
C ALA A 19 -23.37 8.60 -2.04
N VAL A 20 -22.76 7.41 -2.07
CA VAL A 20 -21.39 7.20 -1.58
C VAL A 20 -20.41 7.93 -2.48
N THR A 21 -20.56 7.78 -3.80
CA THR A 21 -19.72 8.49 -4.78
C THR A 21 -19.78 10.00 -4.58
N ALA A 22 -20.98 10.58 -4.49
CA ALA A 22 -21.16 12.01 -4.26
C ALA A 22 -20.52 12.46 -2.94
N THR A 23 -20.64 11.67 -1.88
CA THR A 23 -20.02 11.97 -0.58
C THR A 23 -18.50 11.97 -0.68
N VAL A 24 -17.91 10.93 -1.28
CA VAL A 24 -16.44 10.83 -1.44
C VAL A 24 -15.91 11.96 -2.31
N GLN A 25 -16.59 12.29 -3.41
CA GLN A 25 -16.22 13.42 -4.27
C GLN A 25 -16.21 14.75 -3.52
N ALA A 26 -17.22 14.99 -2.68
CA ALA A 26 -17.27 16.20 -1.85
C ALA A 26 -16.11 16.26 -0.85
N LEU A 27 -15.76 15.13 -0.21
CA LEU A 27 -14.63 15.04 0.71
C LEU A 27 -13.28 15.27 0.01
N LEU A 28 -13.08 14.67 -1.16
CA LEU A 28 -11.86 14.88 -1.96
C LEU A 28 -11.72 16.35 -2.38
N ALA A 29 -12.80 16.98 -2.84
CA ALA A 29 -12.78 18.40 -3.20
C ALA A 29 -12.53 19.32 -1.98
N GLN A 30 -12.99 18.92 -0.78
CA GLN A 30 -12.67 19.64 0.45
C GLN A 30 -11.18 19.53 0.78
N ILE A 31 -10.59 18.34 0.66
CA ILE A 31 -9.15 18.11 0.91
C ILE A 31 -8.29 18.84 -0.12
N GLU A 32 -8.65 18.80 -1.39
CA GLU A 32 -7.92 19.48 -2.46
C GLU A 32 -7.83 21.00 -2.23
N LYS A 33 -8.90 21.62 -1.74
CA LYS A 33 -8.96 23.07 -1.46
C LYS A 33 -8.34 23.44 -0.11
N GLY A 34 -8.51 22.59 0.91
CA GLY A 34 -8.17 22.89 2.30
C GLY A 34 -6.88 22.27 2.81
N GLY A 35 -6.25 21.36 2.05
CA GLY A 35 -5.03 20.65 2.41
C GLY A 35 -5.10 20.01 3.80
N ASP A 36 -4.01 20.12 4.56
CA ASP A 36 -3.87 19.53 5.90
C ASP A 36 -4.94 20.03 6.89
N LYS A 37 -5.41 21.27 6.74
CA LYS A 37 -6.49 21.80 7.59
C LYS A 37 -7.79 21.00 7.38
N ALA A 38 -8.15 20.72 6.13
CA ALA A 38 -9.31 19.90 5.82
C ALA A 38 -9.15 18.47 6.34
N VAL A 39 -7.95 17.88 6.20
CA VAL A 39 -7.67 16.54 6.74
C VAL A 39 -7.87 16.51 8.27
N ARG A 40 -7.35 17.51 8.99
CA ARG A 40 -7.54 17.65 10.44
C ARG A 40 -9.02 17.77 10.81
N GLU A 41 -9.77 18.63 10.14
CA GLU A 41 -11.22 18.79 10.35
C GLU A 41 -11.97 17.45 10.16
N LEU A 42 -11.62 16.68 9.14
CA LEU A 42 -12.22 15.37 8.87
C LEU A 42 -11.83 14.32 9.93
N SER A 43 -10.57 14.30 10.39
CA SER A 43 -10.14 13.39 11.46
C SER A 43 -10.85 13.70 12.78
N VAL A 44 -10.99 14.97 13.15
CA VAL A 44 -11.78 15.37 14.33
C VAL A 44 -13.25 15.00 14.16
N ARG A 45 -13.81 15.14 12.96
CA ARG A 45 -15.22 14.80 12.69
C ARG A 45 -15.48 13.30 12.78
N PHE A 46 -14.68 12.48 12.10
CA PHE A 46 -14.93 11.05 11.93
C PHE A 46 -14.29 10.20 13.01
N ASP A 47 -13.03 10.49 13.37
CA ASP A 47 -12.25 9.67 14.30
C ASP A 47 -12.28 10.23 15.74
N LYS A 48 -12.81 11.44 15.91
CA LYS A 48 -12.76 12.20 17.18
C LYS A 48 -11.33 12.38 17.69
N PHE A 49 -10.39 12.48 16.74
CA PHE A 49 -8.96 12.51 17.04
C PHE A 49 -8.34 13.83 16.55
N ASP A 50 -7.73 14.55 17.47
CA ASP A 50 -7.05 15.81 17.20
C ASP A 50 -5.62 15.77 17.73
N ARG A 51 -4.64 16.08 16.88
CA ARG A 51 -3.23 16.21 17.23
C ARG A 51 -2.55 17.24 16.34
N ASP A 52 -1.45 17.81 16.85
CA ASP A 52 -0.73 18.87 16.14
C ASP A 52 0.00 18.37 14.88
N ASP A 53 0.58 17.18 14.94
CA ASP A 53 1.22 16.51 13.79
C ASP A 53 0.80 15.04 13.76
N TYR A 54 0.16 14.60 12.68
CA TYR A 54 -0.31 13.24 12.48
C TYR A 54 0.81 12.24 12.16
N ARG A 55 2.01 12.72 11.84
CA ARG A 55 3.18 11.86 11.69
C ARG A 55 3.63 11.35 13.04
N LEU A 56 3.73 10.02 13.17
CA LEU A 56 4.33 9.41 14.35
C LEU A 56 5.82 9.79 14.45
N THR A 57 6.20 10.24 15.65
CA THR A 57 7.58 10.50 16.03
C THR A 57 8.33 9.18 16.18
N LYS A 58 9.67 9.25 16.09
CA LYS A 58 10.51 8.07 16.34
C LYS A 58 10.30 7.50 17.74
N ALA A 59 10.08 8.35 18.75
CA ALA A 59 9.85 7.91 20.13
C ALA A 59 8.52 7.14 20.28
N GLU A 60 7.43 7.61 19.64
CA GLU A 60 6.16 6.88 19.61
C GLU A 60 6.33 5.49 18.96
N ILE A 61 7.02 5.44 17.81
CA ILE A 61 7.28 4.20 17.08
C ILE A 61 8.11 3.24 17.94
N ASP A 62 9.24 3.71 18.49
CA ASP A 62 10.11 2.90 19.32
C ASP A 62 9.37 2.42 20.59
N GLY A 63 8.50 3.25 21.16
CA GLY A 63 7.61 2.87 22.27
C GLY A 63 6.65 1.74 21.92
N CYS A 64 5.94 1.84 20.79
CA CYS A 64 5.06 0.77 20.30
C CYS A 64 5.82 -0.53 20.05
N ILE A 65 7.00 -0.43 19.41
CA ILE A 65 7.86 -1.59 19.17
C ILE A 65 8.26 -2.22 20.51
N ASN A 66 8.74 -1.42 21.48
CA ASN A 66 9.19 -1.88 22.79
C ASN A 66 8.10 -2.48 23.67
N ALA A 67 6.82 -2.13 23.43
CA ALA A 67 5.69 -2.74 24.11
C ALA A 67 5.39 -4.18 23.66
N LEU A 68 5.90 -4.60 22.49
CA LEU A 68 5.69 -5.95 21.98
C LEU A 68 6.46 -6.98 22.79
N THR A 69 5.77 -8.06 23.13
CA THR A 69 6.40 -9.27 23.69
C THR A 69 7.36 -9.88 22.68
N LYS A 70 8.30 -10.70 23.17
CA LYS A 70 9.23 -11.44 22.32
C LYS A 70 8.48 -12.28 21.27
N ARG A 71 7.41 -12.96 21.67
CA ARG A 71 6.62 -13.82 20.78
C ARG A 71 5.93 -13.01 19.68
N GLU A 72 5.32 -11.88 20.00
CA GLU A 72 4.67 -11.03 18.99
C GLU A 72 5.68 -10.51 17.95
N ARG A 73 6.91 -10.19 18.39
CA ARG A 73 7.99 -9.81 17.46
C ARG A 73 8.39 -10.98 16.55
N GLU A 74 8.59 -12.16 17.11
CA GLU A 74 8.91 -13.36 16.33
C GLU A 74 7.82 -13.69 15.30
N ASP A 75 6.54 -13.55 15.68
CA ASP A 75 5.41 -13.77 14.78
C ASP A 75 5.36 -12.72 13.65
N LEU A 76 5.66 -11.44 13.95
CA LEU A 76 5.76 -10.38 12.95
C LEU A 76 6.93 -10.59 11.98
N ASP A 77 8.11 -10.94 12.50
CA ASP A 77 9.30 -11.21 11.69
C ASP A 77 9.06 -12.42 10.77
N PHE A 78 8.48 -13.50 11.30
CA PHE A 78 8.10 -14.65 10.50
C PHE A 78 7.14 -14.29 9.37
N ALA A 79 6.08 -13.52 9.65
CA ALA A 79 5.14 -13.09 8.63
C ALA A 79 5.80 -12.23 7.55
N GLN A 80 6.66 -11.29 7.94
CA GLN A 80 7.42 -10.44 7.02
C GLN A 80 8.35 -11.28 6.13
N ASP A 81 9.05 -12.26 6.69
CA ASP A 81 9.95 -13.11 5.92
C ASP A 81 9.22 -13.93 4.86
N GLN A 82 8.05 -14.49 5.20
CA GLN A 82 7.25 -15.25 4.22
C GLN A 82 6.77 -14.35 3.07
N VAL A 83 6.23 -13.17 3.39
CA VAL A 83 5.72 -12.23 2.38
C VAL A 83 6.87 -11.69 1.52
N ARG A 84 7.99 -11.30 2.14
CA ARG A 84 9.19 -10.82 1.44
C ARG A 84 9.70 -11.85 0.46
N ARG A 85 9.89 -13.09 0.91
CA ARG A 85 10.40 -14.19 0.07
C ARG A 85 9.56 -14.40 -1.17
N PHE A 86 8.22 -14.36 -1.03
CA PHE A 86 7.35 -14.52 -2.19
C PHE A 86 7.35 -13.28 -3.09
N ALA A 87 7.31 -12.08 -2.52
CA ALA A 87 7.37 -10.83 -3.29
C ALA A 87 8.68 -10.70 -4.10
N GLU A 88 9.81 -11.12 -3.52
CA GLU A 88 11.11 -11.15 -4.20
C GLU A 88 11.10 -12.17 -5.35
N ALA A 89 10.54 -13.36 -5.12
CA ALA A 89 10.37 -14.35 -6.18
C ALA A 89 9.48 -13.83 -7.32
N GLN A 90 8.39 -13.11 -7.02
CA GLN A 90 7.55 -12.47 -8.04
C GLN A 90 8.33 -11.39 -8.80
N ARG A 91 9.03 -10.50 -8.10
CA ARG A 91 9.84 -9.45 -8.73
C ARG A 91 10.93 -10.03 -9.64
N ALA A 92 11.55 -11.15 -9.26
CA ALA A 92 12.56 -11.81 -10.09
C ALA A 92 12.02 -12.33 -11.44
N THR A 93 10.70 -12.46 -11.58
CA THR A 93 10.07 -12.83 -12.87
C THR A 93 9.78 -11.64 -13.77
N LEU A 94 9.85 -10.40 -13.24
CA LEU A 94 9.64 -9.17 -14.00
C LEU A 94 10.95 -8.76 -14.69
N LEU A 95 11.20 -9.38 -15.85
CA LEU A 95 12.40 -9.12 -16.64
C LEU A 95 12.13 -8.02 -17.68
N ASP A 96 13.12 -7.15 -17.83
CA ASP A 96 13.17 -6.22 -18.95
C ASP A 96 13.33 -7.01 -20.26
N LEU A 97 12.80 -6.46 -21.34
CA LEU A 97 12.87 -7.06 -22.66
C LEU A 97 13.53 -6.07 -23.60
N GLU A 98 14.51 -6.54 -24.37
CA GLU A 98 15.08 -5.82 -25.48
C GLU A 98 15.33 -6.81 -26.61
N ILE A 99 14.81 -6.51 -27.79
CA ILE A 99 14.94 -7.35 -28.99
C ILE A 99 15.20 -6.47 -30.22
N GLU A 100 16.09 -6.91 -31.09
CA GLU A 100 16.25 -6.33 -32.41
C GLU A 100 15.35 -7.10 -33.39
N THR A 101 14.27 -6.48 -33.84
CA THR A 101 13.28 -7.16 -34.70
C THR A 101 13.66 -7.13 -36.17
N LEU A 102 14.39 -6.10 -36.58
CA LEU A 102 15.00 -5.90 -37.89
C LEU A 102 16.36 -5.21 -37.68
N PRO A 103 17.32 -5.33 -38.61
CA PRO A 103 18.61 -4.64 -38.49
C PRO A 103 18.44 -3.14 -38.21
N GLY A 104 18.92 -2.70 -37.04
CA GLY A 104 18.83 -1.32 -36.55
C GLY A 104 17.54 -0.95 -35.82
N VAL A 105 16.57 -1.87 -35.66
CA VAL A 105 15.29 -1.62 -34.97
C VAL A 105 15.21 -2.41 -33.67
N VAL A 106 15.47 -1.72 -32.56
CA VAL A 106 15.41 -2.28 -31.21
C VAL A 106 14.10 -1.90 -30.52
N LEU A 107 13.35 -2.91 -30.07
CA LEU A 107 12.10 -2.77 -29.32
C LEU A 107 12.24 -3.41 -27.95
N GLY A 108 11.48 -2.93 -26.97
CA GLY A 108 11.58 -3.46 -25.62
C GLY A 108 10.62 -2.84 -24.62
N HIS A 109 10.73 -3.31 -23.38
CA HIS A 109 10.08 -2.71 -22.22
C HIS A 109 11.05 -2.69 -21.03
N LYS A 110 10.74 -1.83 -20.07
CA LYS A 110 11.44 -1.78 -18.78
C LYS A 110 10.45 -1.70 -17.63
N ASN A 111 10.71 -2.46 -16.57
CA ASN A 111 9.93 -2.40 -15.34
C ASN A 111 10.55 -1.35 -14.41
N VAL A 112 9.82 -0.27 -14.16
CA VAL A 112 10.27 0.84 -13.30
C VAL A 112 9.37 0.93 -12.07
N PRO A 113 9.91 0.93 -10.84
CA PRO A 113 9.10 1.07 -9.64
C PRO A 113 8.51 2.48 -9.53
N ILE A 114 7.35 2.55 -8.89
CA ILE A 114 6.71 3.83 -8.54
C ILE A 114 7.55 4.52 -7.46
N GLN A 115 7.76 5.84 -7.58
CA GLN A 115 8.57 6.59 -6.62
C GLN A 115 7.89 6.74 -5.25
N ASN A 116 6.59 7.08 -5.25
CA ASN A 116 5.83 7.40 -4.05
C ASN A 116 4.61 6.49 -3.93
N VAL A 117 4.49 5.76 -2.81
CA VAL A 117 3.38 4.84 -2.54
C VAL A 117 2.78 5.15 -1.16
N GLY A 118 1.47 5.36 -1.11
CA GLY A 118 0.69 5.40 0.11
C GLY A 118 0.06 4.03 0.40
N CYS A 119 0.29 3.49 1.58
CA CYS A 119 -0.23 2.20 2.03
C CYS A 119 -1.25 2.43 3.13
N TYR A 120 -2.54 2.34 2.80
CA TYR A 120 -3.60 2.49 3.80
C TYR A 120 -3.77 1.21 4.63
N VAL A 121 -3.73 1.36 5.95
CA VAL A 121 -4.01 0.29 6.91
C VAL A 121 -5.25 0.68 7.71
N PRO A 122 -6.37 -0.06 7.60
CA PRO A 122 -7.58 0.28 8.33
C PRO A 122 -7.37 0.10 9.84
N GLY A 123 -7.70 1.16 10.59
CA GLY A 123 -7.71 1.14 12.05
C GLY A 123 -8.98 0.48 12.63
N GLY A 124 -9.22 0.70 13.92
CA GLY A 124 -10.41 0.23 14.65
C GLY A 124 -10.11 -0.85 15.69
N LYS A 125 -11.18 -1.47 16.22
CA LYS A 125 -11.08 -2.44 17.34
C LYS A 125 -10.27 -3.70 16.99
N TYR A 126 -10.21 -4.06 15.71
CA TYR A 126 -9.48 -5.21 15.20
C TYR A 126 -8.59 -4.77 14.03
N PRO A 127 -7.39 -4.23 14.32
CA PRO A 127 -6.51 -3.75 13.25
C PRO A 127 -6.13 -4.92 12.33
N LEU A 128 -6.29 -4.72 11.02
CA LEU A 128 -5.94 -5.73 10.02
C LEU A 128 -4.43 -5.69 9.74
N LEU A 129 -3.63 -6.11 10.73
CA LEU A 129 -2.15 -6.06 10.69
C LEU A 129 -1.55 -6.68 9.41
N ALA A 130 -2.21 -7.72 8.87
CA ALA A 130 -1.81 -8.35 7.61
C ALA A 130 -1.76 -7.38 6.42
N SER A 131 -2.60 -6.34 6.37
CA SER A 131 -2.60 -5.40 5.24
C SER A 131 -1.32 -4.58 5.17
N ALA A 132 -0.72 -4.23 6.32
CA ALA A 132 0.55 -3.53 6.37
C ALA A 132 1.67 -4.37 5.76
N HIS A 133 1.75 -5.66 6.13
CA HIS A 133 2.73 -6.59 5.54
C HIS A 133 2.54 -6.72 4.02
N MET A 134 1.30 -6.83 3.54
CA MET A 134 1.05 -7.07 2.12
C MET A 134 1.21 -5.82 1.24
N THR A 135 1.15 -4.61 1.80
CA THR A 135 1.22 -3.35 1.04
C THR A 135 2.58 -2.66 1.18
N VAL A 136 3.05 -2.45 2.40
CA VAL A 136 4.31 -1.73 2.66
C VAL A 136 5.50 -2.55 2.20
N LEU A 137 5.54 -3.84 2.56
CA LEU A 137 6.68 -4.71 2.27
C LEU A 137 6.83 -4.96 0.77
N THR A 138 5.72 -5.18 0.06
CA THR A 138 5.72 -5.42 -1.38
C THR A 138 6.17 -4.17 -2.14
N ALA A 139 5.75 -2.97 -1.73
CA ALA A 139 6.24 -1.72 -2.28
C ALA A 139 7.75 -1.54 -2.05
N ARG A 140 8.25 -1.90 -0.87
CA ARG A 140 9.70 -1.89 -0.57
C ARG A 140 10.47 -2.89 -1.44
N VAL A 141 9.98 -4.11 -1.59
CA VAL A 141 10.60 -5.13 -2.45
C VAL A 141 10.61 -4.70 -3.91
N ALA A 142 9.55 -4.04 -4.40
CA ALA A 142 9.49 -3.49 -5.74
C ALA A 142 10.59 -2.44 -6.02
N GLY A 143 11.10 -1.78 -4.97
CA GLY A 143 12.09 -0.70 -5.06
C GLY A 143 11.47 0.70 -5.01
N CYS A 144 10.28 0.86 -4.43
CA CYS A 144 9.66 2.17 -4.26
C CYS A 144 10.44 2.99 -3.22
N GLU A 145 10.87 4.19 -3.61
CA GLU A 145 11.73 5.05 -2.80
C GLU A 145 11.03 5.54 -1.53
N ARG A 146 9.84 6.14 -1.71
CA ARG A 146 9.04 6.68 -0.62
C ARG A 146 7.76 5.86 -0.44
N VAL A 147 7.71 5.08 0.63
CA VAL A 147 6.50 4.38 1.08
C VAL A 147 6.06 5.00 2.40
N ILE A 148 4.79 5.40 2.44
CA ILE A 148 4.14 6.11 3.55
C ILE A 148 2.93 5.27 3.99
N THR A 149 2.70 5.17 5.30
CA THR A 149 1.49 4.58 5.89
C THR A 149 0.90 5.51 6.92
#